data_AF-A0A971Z5E9-F1
#
_entry.id   AF-A0A971Z5E9-F1
#
_cell.length_a   1.000
_cell.length_b   1.000
_cell.length_c   1.000
_cell.angle_alpha   90.00
_cell.angle_beta   90.00
_cell.angle_gamma   90.00
#
_symmetry.space_group_name_H-M   'P 1'
#
loop_
_entity.id
_entity.type
_entity.pdbx_description
1 polymer ?
#
loop_
_entity_poly.entity_id
_entity_poly.type
_entity_poly.pdbx_seq_one_letter_code
_entity_poly.pdbx_strand_id
1 'polypeptide(L)'
;MSQFVFSMHRVSKVVPPKRQILKDISLSFFPGAKIGVLGLNGAGKSTLLRIMAGVDKEFDGEARPMPGIKIGYLPQEPELDADKTVREIVEEAVGEIKQAQARLDEVYAAYAEPDADFDALAAEQAKLEAILQAADG
;
A
#
# COMPACT_ATOMS: atom_id res chain seq x y z
N MET A 1 -10.69 -19.38 11.13
CA MET A 1 -11.59 -18.32 10.64
C MET A 1 -11.07 -17.88 9.28
N SER A 2 -11.91 -17.85 8.25
CA SER A 2 -11.50 -17.38 6.92
C SER A 2 -11.17 -15.89 6.98
N GLN A 3 -9.89 -15.54 6.94
CA GLN A 3 -9.45 -14.14 6.87
C GLN A 3 -9.62 -13.65 5.43
N PHE A 4 -10.52 -12.69 5.22
CA PHE A 4 -10.59 -11.96 3.96
C PHE A 4 -9.49 -10.89 3.95
N VAL A 5 -8.77 -10.75 2.84
CA VAL A 5 -7.80 -9.65 2.65
C VAL A 5 -8.50 -8.33 2.39
N PHE A 6 -9.71 -8.37 1.85
CA PHE A 6 -10.52 -7.18 1.58
C PHE A 6 -12.01 -7.54 1.63
N SER A 7 -12.82 -6.64 2.17
CA SER A 7 -14.28 -6.79 2.23
C SER A 7 -14.98 -5.52 1.78
N MET A 8 -16.09 -5.68 1.06
CA MET A 8 -16.98 -4.61 0.64
C MET A 8 -18.41 -4.99 1.01
N HIS A 9 -19.15 -4.05 1.59
CA HIS A 9 -20.54 -4.22 1.96
C HIS A 9 -21.38 -3.07 1.41
N ARG A 10 -22.28 -3.40 0.48
CA ARG A 10 -23.24 -2.48 -0.16
C ARG A 10 -22.62 -1.20 -0.72
N VAL A 11 -21.40 -1.29 -1.27
CA VAL A 11 -20.70 -0.12 -1.80
C VAL A 11 -21.43 0.44 -3.01
N SER A 12 -21.80 1.71 -2.91
CA SER A 12 -22.47 2.45 -3.98
C SER A 12 -21.77 3.77 -4.25
N LYS A 13 -21.75 4.21 -5.51
CA LYS A 13 -21.17 5.49 -5.91
C LYS A 13 -22.06 6.15 -6.94
N VAL A 14 -22.41 7.40 -6.66
CA VAL A 14 -23.08 8.32 -7.57
C VAL A 14 -22.08 9.41 -7.93
N VAL A 15 -22.02 9.77 -9.22
CA VAL A 15 -21.23 10.89 -9.72
C VAL A 15 -22.14 11.97 -10.30
N PRO A 16 -21.72 13.25 -10.32
CA PRO A 16 -22.50 14.32 -10.92
C PRO A 16 -22.89 14.04 -12.39
N PRO A 17 -24.06 14.50 -12.86
CA PRO A 17 -25.08 15.22 -12.09
C PRO A 17 -25.86 14.31 -11.13
N LYS A 18 -26.20 13.06 -11.49
CA LYS A 18 -26.83 12.03 -10.63
C LYS A 18 -26.64 10.61 -11.17
N ARG A 19 -25.50 10.31 -11.81
CA ARG A 19 -25.28 9.00 -12.44
C ARG A 19 -24.76 7.99 -11.41
N GLN A 20 -25.53 6.95 -11.14
CA GLN A 20 -25.05 5.82 -10.34
C GLN A 20 -24.10 4.95 -11.17
N ILE A 21 -22.85 4.84 -10.73
CA ILE A 21 -21.80 4.07 -11.41
C ILE A 21 -21.45 2.77 -10.69
N LEU A 22 -21.73 2.69 -9.38
CA LEU A 22 -21.68 1.46 -8.59
C LEU A 22 -22.95 1.39 -7.74
N LYS A 23 -23.53 0.19 -7.62
CA LYS A 23 -24.78 -0.05 -6.88
C LYS A 23 -24.68 -1.31 -6.04
N ASP A 24 -24.80 -1.14 -4.73
CA ASP A 24 -24.88 -2.21 -3.72
C ASP A 24 -23.81 -3.31 -3.86
N ILE A 25 -22.58 -2.95 -4.24
CA ILE A 25 -21.47 -3.90 -4.44
C ILE A 25 -21.08 -4.51 -3.10
N SER A 26 -21.23 -5.83 -2.98
CA SER A 26 -20.81 -6.61 -1.81
C SER A 26 -19.89 -7.74 -2.25
N LEU A 27 -18.62 -7.67 -1.85
CA LEU A 27 -17.56 -8.57 -2.30
C LEU A 27 -16.66 -8.93 -1.12
N SER A 28 -16.05 -10.09 -1.17
CA SER A 28 -15.04 -10.51 -0.19
C SER A 28 -13.92 -11.23 -0.92
N PHE A 29 -12.68 -10.83 -0.60
CA PHE A 29 -11.48 -11.26 -1.29
C PHE A 29 -10.65 -12.15 -0.38
N PHE A 30 -10.24 -13.31 -0.86
CA PHE A 30 -9.38 -14.23 -0.12
C PHE A 30 -7.89 -13.95 -0.40
N PRO A 31 -7.00 -14.24 0.57
CA PRO A 31 -5.56 -14.22 0.34
C PRO A 31 -5.18 -15.10 -0.87
N GLY A 32 -4.27 -14.59 -1.71
CA GLY A 32 -3.79 -15.31 -2.90
C GLY A 32 -4.75 -15.35 -4.09
N ALA A 33 -5.97 -14.79 -3.98
CA ALA A 33 -6.91 -14.73 -5.10
C ALA A 33 -6.39 -13.81 -6.22
N LYS A 34 -6.44 -14.29 -7.46
CA LYS A 34 -6.17 -13.50 -8.67
C LYS A 34 -7.49 -13.20 -9.37
N ILE A 35 -7.88 -11.93 -9.44
CA ILE A 35 -9.23 -11.53 -9.88
C ILE A 35 -9.11 -10.50 -11.00
N GLY A 36 -9.77 -10.79 -12.12
CA GLY A 36 -9.95 -9.84 -13.22
C GLY A 36 -11.29 -9.11 -13.10
N VAL A 37 -11.29 -7.79 -13.16
CA VAL A 37 -12.50 -6.96 -13.19
C VAL A 37 -12.84 -6.61 -14.64
N LEU A 38 -13.97 -7.11 -15.14
CA LEU A 38 -14.41 -6.96 -16.53
C LEU A 38 -15.67 -6.08 -16.61
N GLY A 39 -15.94 -5.55 -17.81
CA GLY A 39 -17.13 -4.73 -18.07
C GLY A 39 -16.86 -3.64 -19.11
N LEU A 40 -17.92 -2.99 -19.58
CA LEU A 40 -17.83 -1.91 -20.57
C LEU A 40 -17.13 -0.66 -20.02
N ASN A 41 -16.80 0.27 -20.91
CA ASN A 41 -16.33 1.60 -20.51
C ASN A 41 -17.44 2.34 -19.75
N GLY A 42 -17.08 2.97 -18.64
CA GLY A 42 -18.05 3.61 -17.75
C GLY A 42 -18.84 2.66 -16.82
N ALA A 43 -18.54 1.35 -16.80
CA ALA A 43 -19.15 0.39 -15.88
C ALA A 43 -18.66 0.50 -14.43
N GLY A 44 -17.82 1.49 -14.10
CA GLY A 44 -17.33 1.73 -12.74
C GLY A 44 -16.06 0.95 -12.34
N LYS A 45 -15.41 0.21 -13.25
CA LYS A 45 -14.20 -0.60 -12.95
C LYS A 45 -13.08 0.22 -12.27
N SER A 46 -12.68 1.33 -12.88
CA SER A 46 -11.62 2.18 -12.33
C SER A 46 -12.04 2.81 -11.00
N THR A 47 -13.33 3.13 -10.83
CA THR A 47 -13.87 3.63 -9.56
C THR A 47 -13.82 2.55 -8.48
N LEU A 48 -14.20 1.31 -8.78
CA LEU A 48 -14.12 0.19 -7.86
C LEU A 48 -12.69 0.02 -7.33
N LEU A 49 -11.70 0.00 -8.24
CA LEU A 49 -10.29 -0.14 -7.86
C LEU A 49 -9.79 1.06 -7.05
N ARG A 50 -10.20 2.30 -7.37
CA ARG A 50 -9.86 3.49 -6.57
C ARG A 50 -10.43 3.44 -5.15
N ILE A 51 -11.65 2.93 -4.99
CA ILE A 51 -12.26 2.73 -3.67
C ILE A 51 -11.46 1.68 -2.88
N MET A 52 -11.13 0.55 -3.51
CA MET A 52 -10.33 -0.50 -2.88
C MET A 52 -8.91 -0.03 -2.50
N ALA A 53 -8.32 0.84 -3.31
CA ALA A 53 -7.02 1.47 -3.05
C ALA A 53 -7.07 2.57 -1.97
N GLY A 54 -8.26 2.97 -1.53
CA GLY A 54 -8.42 4.10 -0.60
C GLY A 54 -8.20 5.48 -1.23
N VAL A 55 -8.10 5.57 -2.56
CA VAL A 55 -7.97 6.82 -3.34
C VAL A 55 -9.29 7.57 -3.40
N ASP A 56 -10.40 6.86 -3.67
CA ASP A 56 -11.74 7.43 -3.66
C ASP A 56 -12.46 7.00 -2.37
N LYS A 57 -12.70 7.95 -1.47
CA LYS A 57 -13.33 7.72 -0.15
C LYS A 57 -14.78 8.16 -0.10
N GLU A 58 -15.29 8.77 -1.17
CA GLU A 58 -16.64 9.32 -1.21
C GLU A 58 -17.61 8.29 -1.78
N PHE A 59 -18.02 7.31 -0.98
CA PHE A 59 -18.97 6.28 -1.41
C PHE A 59 -19.89 5.90 -0.25
N ASP A 60 -21.05 5.35 -0.58
CA ASP A 60 -21.96 4.78 0.43
C ASP A 60 -21.57 3.33 0.72
N GLY A 61 -21.85 2.83 1.92
CA GLY A 61 -21.52 1.46 2.33
C GLY A 61 -20.15 1.36 3.00
N GLU A 62 -19.54 0.18 2.97
CA GLU A 62 -18.26 -0.08 3.65
C GLU A 62 -17.26 -0.77 2.72
N ALA A 63 -16.02 -0.30 2.67
CA ALA A 63 -14.89 -0.97 2.03
C ALA A 63 -13.74 -1.04 3.03
N ARG A 64 -13.36 -2.25 3.45
CA ARG A 64 -12.39 -2.48 4.53
C ARG A 64 -11.31 -3.47 4.10
N PRO A 65 -10.04 -3.05 4.04
CA PRO A 65 -8.92 -3.97 3.95
C PRO A 65 -8.68 -4.67 5.29
N MET A 66 -8.01 -5.82 5.25
CA MET A 66 -7.50 -6.47 6.46
C MET A 66 -6.48 -5.56 7.16
N PRO A 67 -6.53 -5.41 8.50
CA PRO A 67 -5.53 -4.62 9.22
C PRO A 67 -4.11 -5.08 8.93
N GLY A 68 -3.20 -4.12 8.73
CA GLY A 68 -1.78 -4.39 8.51
C GLY A 68 -1.38 -4.77 7.08
N ILE A 69 -2.30 -4.84 6.11
CA ILE A 69 -1.91 -5.08 4.72
C ILE A 69 -1.40 -3.80 4.06
N LYS A 70 -0.37 -3.93 3.20
CA LYS A 70 0.02 -2.89 2.25
C LYS A 70 -0.80 -3.05 0.97
N ILE A 71 -1.42 -1.96 0.50
CA ILE A 71 -2.19 -1.93 -0.76
C ILE A 71 -1.39 -1.14 -1.79
N GLY A 72 -0.98 -1.80 -2.88
CA GLY A 72 -0.41 -1.14 -4.05
C GLY A 72 -1.50 -0.77 -5.06
N TYR A 73 -1.47 0.46 -5.57
CA TYR A 73 -2.39 0.92 -6.61
C TYR A 73 -1.61 1.50 -7.78
N LEU A 74 -1.81 0.93 -8.96
CA LEU A 74 -1.25 1.43 -10.22
C LEU A 74 -2.37 2.11 -11.03
N PRO A 75 -2.37 3.44 -11.15
CA PRO A 75 -3.34 4.14 -11.98
C PRO A 75 -3.11 3.87 -13.48
N GLN A 76 -4.12 4.18 -14.30
CA GLN A 76 -4.03 4.01 -15.76
C GLN A 76 -2.96 4.91 -16.39
N GLU A 77 -2.84 6.13 -15.86
CA GLU A 77 -1.79 7.09 -16.20
C GLU A 77 -0.88 7.20 -14.97
N PRO A 78 0.28 6.52 -14.98
CA PRO A 78 1.24 6.61 -13.89
C PRO A 78 1.81 8.03 -13.78
N GLU A 79 1.81 8.57 -12.57
CA GLU A 79 2.53 9.79 -12.26
C GLU A 79 3.97 9.42 -11.89
N LEU A 80 4.92 9.81 -12.74
CA LEU A 80 6.35 9.59 -12.54
C LEU A 80 7.06 10.92 -12.62
N ASP A 81 8.15 11.05 -11.85
CA ASP A 81 9.02 12.22 -11.91
C ASP A 81 9.77 12.23 -13.25
N ALA A 82 9.52 13.25 -14.06
CA ALA A 82 10.09 13.37 -15.40
C ALA A 82 11.59 13.74 -15.38
N ASP A 83 12.08 14.25 -14.26
CA ASP A 83 13.49 14.62 -14.10
C ASP A 83 14.36 13.42 -13.67
N LYS A 84 13.74 12.28 -13.33
CA LYS A 84 14.43 11.06 -12.90
C LYS A 84 14.64 10.07 -14.02
N THR A 85 15.77 9.39 -13.97
CA THR A 85 16.06 8.23 -14.79
C THR A 85 15.23 7.02 -14.35
N VAL A 86 15.10 6.03 -15.23
CA VAL A 86 14.44 4.75 -14.93
C VAL A 86 15.04 4.10 -13.68
N ARG A 87 16.37 4.18 -13.51
CA ARG A 87 17.05 3.63 -12.33
C ARG A 87 16.57 4.32 -11.06
N GLU A 88 16.55 5.65 -11.04
CA GLU A 88 16.13 6.42 -9.86
C GLU A 88 14.68 6.12 -9.47
N ILE A 89 13.77 6.05 -10.45
CA ILE A 89 12.36 5.66 -10.20
C ILE A 89 12.24 4.26 -9.60
N VAL A 90 13.00 3.28 -10.10
CA VAL A 90 12.98 1.92 -9.54
C VAL A 90 13.62 1.90 -8.16
N GLU A 91 14.65 2.70 -7.93
CA GLU A 91 15.33 2.80 -6.64
C GLU A 91 14.46 3.42 -5.55
N GLU A 92 13.51 4.29 -5.89
CA GLU A 92 12.51 4.80 -4.95
C GLU A 92 11.64 3.68 -4.36
N ALA A 93 11.29 2.66 -5.16
CA ALA A 93 10.50 1.52 -4.69
C ALA A 93 11.24 0.67 -3.64
N VAL A 94 12.58 0.69 -3.66
CA VAL A 94 13.45 0.04 -2.65
C VAL A 94 14.09 1.05 -1.70
N GLY A 95 13.66 2.32 -1.74
CA GLY A 95 14.24 3.40 -0.96
C GLY A 95 14.15 3.15 0.54
N GLU A 96 13.01 2.63 1.00
CA GLU A 96 12.80 2.24 2.41
C GLU A 96 13.85 1.22 2.87
N ILE A 97 14.16 0.22 2.03
CA ILE A 97 15.15 -0.83 2.32
C ILE A 97 16.56 -0.24 2.33
N LYS A 98 16.92 0.55 1.31
CA LYS A 98 18.23 1.20 1.23
C LYS A 98 18.47 2.15 2.41
N GLN A 99 17.47 2.93 2.78
CA GLN A 99 17.53 3.84 3.92
C GLN A 99 17.64 3.07 5.23
N ALA A 100 16.88 1.97 5.39
CA ALA A 100 16.97 1.12 6.56
C ALA A 100 18.37 0.50 6.71
N GLN A 101 18.97 0.04 5.62
CA GLN A 101 20.34 -0.49 5.62
C GLN A 101 21.36 0.59 5.97
N ALA A 102 21.31 1.76 5.33
CA ALA A 102 22.23 2.86 5.60
C ALA A 102 22.12 3.31 7.07
N ARG A 103 20.90 3.40 7.60
CA ARG A 103 20.68 3.77 9.01
C ARG A 103 21.17 2.69 9.97
N LEU A 104 21.06 1.42 9.60
CA LEU A 104 21.58 0.32 10.40
C LEU A 104 23.11 0.39 10.50
N ASP A 105 23.80 0.72 9.40
CA ASP A 105 25.25 0.93 9.41
C ASP A 105 25.66 2.10 10.32
N GLU A 106 24.88 3.19 10.33
CA GLU A 106 25.08 4.33 11.26
C GLU A 106 24.87 3.92 12.73
N VAL A 107 23.85 3.11 13.02
CA VAL A 107 23.59 2.57 14.36
C VAL A 107 24.76 1.69 14.81
N TYR A 108 25.30 0.86 13.91
CA TYR A 108 26.51 0.08 14.21
C TYR A 108 27.73 0.92 14.50
N ALA A 109 27.93 2.02 13.78
CA ALA A 109 29.00 2.96 14.08
C ALA A 109 28.79 3.65 15.44
N ALA A 110 27.55 4.04 15.76
CA ALA A 110 27.22 4.73 17.01
C ALA A 110 27.47 3.88 18.27
N TYR A 111 27.40 2.55 18.18
CA TYR A 111 27.76 1.67 19.30
C TYR A 111 29.23 1.80 19.75
N ALA A 112 30.11 2.32 18.89
CA ALA A 112 31.52 2.55 19.22
C ALA A 112 31.75 3.84 20.02
N GLU A 113 30.74 4.71 20.17
CA GLU A 113 30.87 5.97 20.89
C GLU A 113 30.91 5.76 22.42
N PRO A 114 31.75 6.52 23.17
CA PRO A 114 31.93 6.32 24.61
C PRO A 114 30.68 6.57 25.46
N ASP A 115 29.75 7.38 24.97
CA ASP A 115 28.49 7.78 25.59
C ASP A 115 27.25 7.20 24.89
N ALA A 116 27.45 6.14 24.10
CA ALA A 116 26.38 5.48 23.37
C ALA A 116 25.23 5.03 24.29
N ASP A 117 24.00 5.39 23.91
CA ASP A 117 22.78 4.87 24.52
C ASP A 117 22.47 3.49 23.93
N PHE A 118 23.02 2.44 24.56
CA PHE A 118 22.88 1.06 24.10
C PHE A 118 21.42 0.61 24.01
N ASP A 119 20.54 1.08 24.90
CA ASP A 119 19.13 0.69 24.92
C ASP A 119 18.38 1.31 23.73
N ALA A 120 18.62 2.59 23.46
CA ALA A 120 18.04 3.27 22.29
C ALA A 120 18.55 2.69 20.97
N LEU A 121 19.86 2.42 20.86
CA LEU A 121 20.48 1.84 19.68
C LEU A 121 19.97 0.41 19.41
N ALA A 122 19.80 -0.41 20.45
CA ALA A 122 19.25 -1.76 20.31
C ALA A 122 17.80 -1.75 19.84
N ALA A 123 16.98 -0.83 20.35
CA ALA A 123 15.60 -0.67 19.90
C ALA A 123 15.51 -0.20 18.44
N GLU A 124 16.38 0.72 18.03
CA GLU A 124 16.45 1.19 16.65
C GLU A 124 16.94 0.10 15.70
N GLN A 125 18.00 -0.63 16.08
CA GLN A 125 18.51 -1.79 15.35
C GLN A 125 17.41 -2.82 15.08
N ALA A 126 16.69 -3.25 16.12
CA ALA A 126 15.64 -4.26 15.99
C ALA A 126 14.52 -3.83 15.03
N LYS A 127 14.19 -2.54 15.02
CA LYS A 127 13.20 -1.98 14.08
C LYS A 127 13.70 -2.01 12.64
N LEU A 128 14.95 -1.63 12.40
CA LEU A 128 15.56 -1.58 11.07
C LEU A 128 15.75 -2.98 10.49
N GLU A 129 16.23 -3.94 11.30
CA GLU A 129 16.35 -5.35 10.90
C GLU A 129 14.98 -5.96 10.54
N ALA A 130 13.92 -5.62 11.28
CA ALA A 130 12.57 -6.06 10.95
C ALA A 130 12.07 -5.52 9.59
N ILE A 131 12.45 -4.29 9.23
CA ILE A 131 12.13 -3.71 7.91
C ILE A 131 12.87 -4.46 6.80
N LEU A 132 14.16 -4.72 6.97
CA LEU A 132 14.98 -5.45 6.00
C LEU A 132 14.48 -6.89 5.82
N GLN A 133 14.20 -7.59 6.92
CA GLN A 133 13.70 -8.96 6.88
C GLN A 133 12.32 -9.09 6.21
N ALA A 134 11.45 -8.08 6.37
CA ALA A 134 10.14 -8.05 5.72
C ALA A 134 10.24 -7.85 4.19
N ALA A 135 11.36 -7.33 3.69
CA ALA A 135 11.57 -7.06 2.27
C ALA A 135 12.19 -8.23 1.48
N ASP A 136 12.86 -9.16 2.15
CA ASP A 136 13.45 -10.37 1.54
C ASP A 136 12.43 -11.51 1.27
N GLY A 137 11.13 -11.21 1.40
CA GLY A 137 10.01 -12.16 1.24
C GLY A 137 9.46 -12.30 -0.18
#